data_AF-A0A960PIJ3-F1
#
_entry.id   AF-A0A960PIJ3-F1
#
_cell.length_a   1.000
_cell.length_b   1.000
_cell.length_c   1.000
_cell.angle_alpha   90.00
_cell.angle_beta   90.00
_cell.angle_gamma   90.00
#
_symmetry.space_group_name_H-M   'P 1'
#
loop_
_entity.id
_entity.type
_entity.pdbx_description
1 polymer ?
#
loop_
_entity_poly.entity_id
_entity_poly.type
_entity_poly.pdbx_seq_one_letter_code
_entity_poly.pdbx_strand_id
1 'polypeptide(L)'
;MIISPVGTARVEADWTNGSPSVPVDQLGEALGWELNDDGLCRGDLCVPDRAGLAAGGRVDLAAVGAALDAPVIVDGEANALVMGEQRSQRAMALTGAQLPPFELPDLDGTPMPSSTWANKKKVLVVFASW
;
A
#
# COMPACT_ATOMS: atom_id res chain seq x y z
N MET A 1 -5.10 -10.03 10.85
CA MET A 1 -3.84 -10.13 10.05
C MET A 1 -3.63 -8.82 9.34
N ILE A 2 -2.40 -8.29 9.33
CA ILE A 2 -2.09 -7.02 8.65
C ILE A 2 -0.94 -7.27 7.67
N ILE A 3 -1.11 -6.84 6.43
CA ILE A 3 -0.08 -6.85 5.40
C ILE A 3 0.23 -5.40 5.07
N SER A 4 1.48 -5.00 5.20
CA SER A 4 1.95 -3.65 4.92
C SER A 4 3.29 -3.71 4.16
N PRO A 5 3.83 -2.59 3.67
CA PRO A 5 5.09 -2.62 2.95
C PRO A 5 6.29 -3.04 3.82
N VAL A 6 6.17 -2.95 5.14
CA VAL A 6 7.21 -3.43 6.08
C VAL A 6 7.11 -4.93 6.38
N GLY A 7 6.04 -5.60 5.92
CA GLY A 7 5.85 -7.04 6.07
C GLY A 7 4.45 -7.43 6.53
N THR A 8 4.32 -8.65 7.03
CA THR A 8 3.06 -9.18 7.57
C THR A 8 3.13 -9.25 9.09
N ALA A 9 2.14 -8.68 9.76
CA ALA A 9 2.00 -8.68 11.21
C ALA A 9 0.70 -9.39 11.64
N ARG A 10 0.73 -10.01 12.83
CA ARG A 10 -0.44 -10.57 13.49
C ARG A 10 -0.61 -9.88 14.85
N VAL A 11 -1.41 -8.84 14.85
CA VAL A 11 -1.79 -8.11 16.07
C VAL A 11 -3.23 -8.40 16.43
N GLU A 12 -3.54 -8.32 17.73
CA GLU A 12 -4.93 -8.32 18.20
C GLU A 12 -5.55 -6.95 17.91
N ALA A 13 -6.63 -6.94 17.15
CA ALA A 13 -7.33 -5.73 16.76
C ALA A 13 -8.81 -5.83 17.12
N ASP A 14 -9.38 -4.70 17.52
CA ASP A 14 -10.82 -4.57 17.72
C ASP A 14 -11.44 -4.18 16.38
N TRP A 15 -12.36 -5.01 15.90
CA TRP A 15 -13.04 -4.83 14.62
C TRP A 15 -14.38 -4.14 14.84
N THR A 16 -14.52 -2.91 14.35
CA THR A 16 -15.78 -2.15 14.41
C THR A 16 -16.19 -1.75 13.00
N ASN A 17 -17.42 -2.08 12.59
CA ASN A 17 -17.93 -1.83 11.24
C ASN A 17 -16.99 -2.30 10.12
N GLY A 18 -16.27 -3.39 10.35
CA GLY A 18 -15.31 -3.94 9.39
C GLY A 18 -13.97 -3.22 9.32
N SER A 19 -13.68 -2.24 10.18
CA SER A 19 -12.36 -1.59 10.28
C SER A 19 -11.62 -2.05 11.55
N PRO A 20 -10.32 -2.42 11.46
CA PRO A 20 -9.53 -2.79 12.61
C PRO A 20 -8.93 -1.56 13.32
N SER A 21 -9.07 -1.54 14.65
CA SER A 21 -8.37 -0.60 15.52
C SER A 21 -7.40 -1.31 16.45
N VAL A 22 -6.25 -0.70 16.71
CA VAL A 22 -5.23 -1.21 17.64
C VAL A 22 -4.89 -0.16 18.69
N PRO A 23 -4.36 -0.55 19.86
CA PRO A 23 -3.70 0.38 20.77
C PRO A 23 -2.59 1.18 20.06
N VAL A 24 -2.39 2.44 20.44
CA VAL A 24 -1.40 3.33 19.79
C VAL A 24 0.02 2.74 19.83
N ASP A 25 0.40 2.09 20.92
CA ASP A 25 1.72 1.46 21.09
C ASP A 25 1.93 0.24 20.19
N GLN A 26 0.87 -0.37 19.64
CA GLN A 26 0.96 -1.48 18.69
C GLN A 26 1.03 -1.02 17.22
N LEU A 27 0.92 0.28 16.96
CA LEU A 27 0.96 0.81 15.58
C LEU A 27 2.29 0.47 14.87
N GLY A 28 3.39 0.49 15.62
CA GLY A 28 4.72 0.16 15.12
C GLY A 28 4.81 -1.29 14.65
N GLU A 29 4.26 -2.23 15.42
CA GLU A 29 4.19 -3.64 15.04
C GLU A 29 3.23 -3.86 13.86
N ALA A 30 2.08 -3.18 13.87
CA ALA A 30 1.04 -3.33 12.86
C ALA A 30 1.46 -2.83 11.47
N LEU A 31 2.05 -1.64 11.39
CA LEU A 31 2.29 -0.92 10.13
C LEU A 31 3.71 -0.35 9.97
N GLY A 32 4.57 -0.47 11.00
CA GLY A 32 5.91 0.14 10.99
C GLY A 32 5.89 1.65 11.18
N TRP A 33 4.82 2.20 11.76
CA TRP A 33 4.66 3.63 12.05
C TRP A 33 4.44 3.83 13.54
N GLU A 34 4.99 4.92 14.08
CA GLU A 34 4.75 5.36 15.45
C GLU A 34 3.92 6.64 15.41
N LEU A 35 3.05 6.85 16.41
CA LEU A 35 2.31 8.10 16.56
C LEU A 35 2.84 8.83 17.79
N ASN A 36 3.36 10.03 17.59
CA ASN A 36 3.90 10.90 18.64
C ASN A 36 3.47 12.36 18.41
N ASP A 37 4.06 13.30 19.16
CA ASP A 37 3.72 14.73 19.11
C ASP A 37 4.00 15.37 17.73
N ASP A 38 4.95 14.84 16.95
CA ASP A 38 5.24 15.31 15.58
C ASP A 38 4.30 14.69 14.53
N GLY A 39 3.55 13.65 14.89
CA GLY A 39 2.57 12.96 14.06
C GLY A 39 2.90 11.48 13.84
N LEU A 40 2.55 10.96 12.66
CA LEU A 40 2.87 9.60 12.23
C LEU A 40 4.30 9.55 11.70
N CYS A 41 5.19 8.89 12.43
CA CYS A 41 6.62 8.84 12.14
C CYS A 41 7.11 7.44 11.76
N ARG A 42 8.08 7.39 10.85
CA ARG A 42 8.83 6.18 10.47
C ARG A 42 10.27 6.57 10.14
N GLY A 43 11.20 6.28 11.05
CA GLY A 43 12.55 6.84 10.98
C GLY A 43 12.49 8.37 11.05
N ASP A 44 13.19 9.04 10.14
CA ASP A 44 13.21 10.52 10.07
C ASP A 44 12.00 11.13 9.33
N LEU A 45 11.10 10.30 8.79
CA LEU A 45 9.91 10.76 8.07
C LEU A 45 8.72 10.87 9.03
N CYS A 46 8.21 12.08 9.24
CA CYS A 46 6.99 12.32 10.01
C CYS A 46 5.91 13.01 9.16
N VAL A 47 4.69 12.50 9.25
CA VAL A 47 3.48 13.05 8.63
C VAL A 47 2.58 13.61 9.74
N PRO A 48 2.30 14.93 9.76
CA PRO A 48 1.50 15.53 10.82
C PRO A 48 0.10 14.89 10.96
N ASP A 49 -0.26 14.51 12.18
CA ASP A 49 -1.61 13.99 12.47
C ASP A 49 -2.63 15.12 12.57
N ARG A 50 -3.25 15.44 11.43
CA ARG A 50 -4.33 16.44 11.35
C ARG A 50 -5.71 15.86 11.68
N ALA A 51 -5.83 14.53 11.71
CA ALA A 51 -7.10 13.85 11.87
C ALA A 51 -7.40 13.50 13.33
N GLY A 52 -6.38 13.54 14.21
CA GLY A 52 -6.52 13.15 15.61
C GLY A 52 -6.75 11.64 15.73
N LEU A 53 -5.81 10.86 15.18
CA LEU A 53 -5.95 9.42 14.98
C LEU A 53 -6.03 8.63 16.30
N ALA A 54 -5.46 9.14 17.40
CA ALA A 54 -5.39 8.47 18.70
C ALA A 54 -6.65 8.61 19.59
N ALA A 55 -7.84 8.74 19.00
CA ALA A 55 -9.07 8.93 19.77
C ALA A 55 -9.29 7.78 20.76
N GLY A 56 -9.21 8.09 22.07
CA GLY A 56 -9.39 7.09 23.14
C GLY A 56 -8.23 6.10 23.30
N GLY A 57 -7.01 6.45 22.87
CA GLY A 57 -5.82 5.61 23.03
C GLY A 57 -5.73 4.44 22.04
N ARG A 58 -6.60 4.46 21.02
CA ARG A 58 -6.60 3.51 19.91
C ARG A 58 -6.54 4.26 18.60
N VAL A 59 -6.06 3.57 17.56
CA VAL A 59 -5.90 4.07 16.20
C VAL A 59 -6.59 3.13 15.23
N ASP A 60 -7.45 3.69 14.39
CA ASP A 60 -8.05 2.99 13.25
C ASP A 60 -7.00 2.89 12.13
N LEU A 61 -6.70 1.67 11.69
CA LEU A 61 -5.63 1.41 10.71
C LEU A 61 -6.00 1.86 9.29
N ALA A 62 -7.28 1.89 8.94
CA ALA A 62 -7.74 2.46 7.67
C ALA A 62 -7.61 3.98 7.67
N ALA A 63 -7.89 4.63 8.80
CA ALA A 63 -7.69 6.07 8.98
C ALA A 63 -6.20 6.45 8.90
N VAL A 64 -5.30 5.63 9.46
CA VAL A 64 -3.85 5.79 9.29
C VAL A 64 -3.45 5.73 7.82
N GLY A 65 -3.98 4.75 7.07
CA GLY A 65 -3.72 4.66 5.62
C GLY A 65 -4.17 5.91 4.86
N ALA A 66 -5.35 6.42 5.18
CA ALA A 66 -5.86 7.66 4.58
C ALA A 66 -4.96 8.88 4.90
N ALA A 67 -4.49 8.99 6.15
CA ALA A 67 -3.59 10.07 6.58
C ALA A 67 -2.23 10.03 5.85
N LEU A 68 -1.75 8.83 5.53
CA LEU A 68 -0.49 8.60 4.81
C LEU A 68 -0.61 8.64 3.28
N ASP A 69 -1.81 8.88 2.72
CA ASP A 69 -2.12 8.69 1.29
C ASP A 69 -1.65 7.31 0.77
N ALA A 70 -1.87 6.29 1.59
CA ALA A 70 -1.59 4.89 1.31
C ALA A 70 -2.90 4.15 1.01
N PRO A 71 -2.95 3.32 -0.06
CA PRO A 71 -4.14 2.54 -0.36
C PRO A 71 -4.35 1.46 0.71
N VAL A 72 -5.59 1.30 1.16
CA VAL A 72 -5.99 0.27 2.13
C VAL A 72 -7.12 -0.56 1.57
N ILE A 73 -7.01 -1.89 1.74
CA ILE A 73 -8.08 -2.85 1.51
C ILE A 73 -8.35 -3.54 2.85
N VAL A 74 -9.62 -3.64 3.21
CA VAL A 74 -10.04 -4.33 4.43
C VAL A 74 -10.98 -5.46 4.05
N ASP A 75 -10.71 -6.63 4.59
CA ASP A 75 -11.54 -7.81 4.52
C ASP A 75 -11.99 -8.17 5.95
N GLY A 76 -13.21 -7.77 6.28
CA GLY A 76 -13.80 -8.03 7.59
C GLY A 76 -14.16 -9.49 7.83
N GLU A 77 -14.39 -10.29 6.78
CA GLU A 77 -14.69 -11.71 6.93
C GLU A 77 -13.41 -12.50 7.25
N ALA A 78 -12.31 -12.14 6.59
CA ALA A 78 -10.99 -12.74 6.84
C ALA A 78 -10.25 -12.12 8.05
N ASN A 79 -10.80 -11.07 8.67
CA ASN A 79 -10.12 -10.23 9.67
C ASN A 79 -8.71 -9.81 9.18
N ALA A 80 -8.65 -9.34 7.95
CA ALA A 80 -7.42 -8.97 7.27
C ALA A 80 -7.45 -7.52 6.77
N LEU A 81 -6.31 -6.84 6.88
CA LEU A 81 -6.10 -5.53 6.30
C LEU A 81 -4.81 -5.55 5.47
N VAL A 82 -4.87 -4.93 4.29
CA VAL A 82 -3.71 -4.73 3.42
C VAL A 82 -3.52 -3.23 3.23
N MET A 83 -2.34 -2.72 3.60
CA MET A 83 -1.89 -1.37 3.30
C MET A 83 -0.79 -1.43 2.25
N GLY A 84 -0.94 -0.67 1.18
CA GLY A 84 0.10 -0.52 0.16
C GLY A 84 1.06 0.63 0.46
N GLU A 85 2.03 0.81 -0.44
CA GLU A 85 2.94 1.96 -0.38
C GLU A 85 2.20 3.29 -0.59
N GLN A 86 2.75 4.34 0.03
CA GLN A 86 2.27 5.71 -0.18
C GLN A 86 2.26 6.05 -1.67
N ARG A 87 1.22 6.76 -2.13
CA ARG A 87 1.05 7.09 -3.55
C ARG A 87 2.26 7.84 -4.13
N SER A 88 2.85 8.75 -3.37
CA SER A 88 4.06 9.50 -3.74
C SER A 88 5.27 8.60 -3.96
N GLN A 89 5.54 7.66 -3.05
CA GLN A 89 6.63 6.69 -3.17
C GLN A 89 6.41 5.76 -4.37
N ARG A 90 5.17 5.29 -4.58
CA ARG A 90 4.82 4.50 -5.77
C ARG A 90 5.03 5.30 -7.07
N ALA A 91 4.69 6.59 -7.09
CA ALA A 91 4.93 7.45 -8.25
C ALA A 91 6.43 7.68 -8.50
N MET A 92 7.23 7.86 -7.44
CA MET A 92 8.68 7.99 -7.55
C MET A 92 9.32 6.72 -8.11
N ALA A 93 8.89 5.53 -7.67
CA ALA A 93 9.39 4.25 -8.18
C ALA A 93 9.15 4.08 -9.69
N LEU A 94 8.09 4.69 -10.23
CA LEU A 94 7.78 4.69 -11.66
C LEU A 94 8.53 5.80 -12.44
N THR A 95 9.03 6.83 -11.74
CA THR A 95 9.70 7.96 -12.36
C THR A 95 11.07 7.52 -12.86
N GLY A 96 11.24 7.44 -14.18
CA GLY A 96 12.49 6.97 -14.80
C GLY A 96 12.60 5.45 -14.93
N ALA A 97 11.58 4.69 -14.51
CA ALA A 97 11.53 3.26 -14.74
C ALA A 97 11.57 2.97 -16.26
N GLN A 98 12.63 2.27 -16.69
CA GLN A 98 12.73 1.77 -18.05
C GLN A 98 12.28 0.31 -18.07
N LEU A 99 11.32 0.01 -18.93
CA LEU A 99 10.91 -1.36 -19.20
C LEU A 99 12.10 -2.09 -19.85
N PRO A 100 12.67 -3.15 -19.24
CA PRO A 100 13.74 -3.91 -19.86
C PRO A 100 13.29 -4.48 -21.22
N PRO A 101 14.22 -4.79 -22.14
CA PRO A 101 13.86 -5.49 -23.38
C PRO A 101 13.12 -6.79 -23.07
N PHE A 102 12.04 -7.06 -23.80
CA PHE A 102 11.25 -8.29 -23.69
C PHE A 102 10.66 -8.65 -25.06
N GLU A 103 10.15 -9.86 -25.19
CA GLU A 103 9.45 -10.34 -26.38
C GLU A 103 8.08 -10.90 -25.96
N LEU A 104 7.02 -10.48 -26.65
CA LEU A 104 5.67 -11.02 -26.45
C LEU A 104 5.12 -11.50 -27.79
N PRO A 105 4.35 -12.60 -27.83
CA PRO A 105 3.64 -12.98 -29.03
C PRO A 105 2.52 -11.97 -29.34
N ASP A 106 2.25 -11.74 -30.63
CA ASP A 106 1.01 -11.10 -31.06
C ASP A 106 -0.19 -12.07 -31.01
N LEU A 107 -1.34 -11.63 -31.53
CA LEU A 107 -2.58 -12.44 -31.53
C LEU A 107 -2.46 -13.72 -32.38
N ASP A 108 -1.54 -13.73 -33.35
CA ASP A 108 -1.28 -14.88 -34.21
C ASP A 108 -0.14 -15.77 -33.65
N GLY A 109 0.39 -15.42 -32.47
CA GLY A 109 1.49 -16.14 -31.82
C GLY A 109 2.88 -15.74 -32.33
N THR A 110 2.97 -14.73 -33.21
CA THR A 110 4.25 -14.30 -33.78
C THR A 110 5.06 -13.55 -32.73
N PRO A 111 6.33 -13.92 -32.46
CA PRO A 111 7.13 -13.21 -31.47
C PRO A 111 7.43 -11.77 -31.90
N MET A 112 7.12 -10.82 -31.01
CA MET A 112 7.29 -9.38 -31.24
C MET A 112 8.19 -8.77 -30.16
N PRO A 113 9.41 -8.33 -30.51
CA PRO A 113 10.31 -7.71 -29.55
C PRO A 113 9.81 -6.32 -29.15
N SER A 114 10.11 -5.90 -27.92
CA SER A 114 9.64 -4.63 -27.35
C SER A 114 10.10 -3.38 -28.11
N SER A 115 11.22 -3.50 -28.85
CA SER A 115 11.75 -2.48 -29.75
C SER A 115 10.82 -2.15 -30.91
N THR A 116 9.97 -3.09 -31.35
CA THR A 116 8.98 -2.86 -32.41
C THR A 116 8.00 -1.74 -32.07
N TRP A 117 7.75 -1.52 -30.79
CA TRP A 117 6.87 -0.46 -30.30
C TRP A 117 7.63 0.76 -29.78
N ALA A 118 8.93 0.90 -30.03
CA ALA A 118 9.72 2.06 -29.59
C ALA A 118 9.04 3.41 -29.91
N ASN A 119 9.26 4.41 -29.05
CA ASN A 119 8.75 5.78 -29.22
C ASN A 119 7.22 5.98 -29.23
N LYS A 120 6.44 4.96 -28.82
CA LYS A 120 4.98 5.08 -28.58
C LYS A 120 4.65 5.08 -27.09
N LYS A 121 3.48 5.58 -26.68
CA LYS A 121 2.90 5.27 -25.35
C LYS A 121 2.28 3.86 -25.44
N LYS A 122 2.51 3.01 -24.44
CA LYS A 122 2.00 1.62 -24.44
C LYS A 122 1.27 1.34 -23.14
N VAL A 123 0.27 0.47 -23.23
CA VAL A 123 -0.40 -0.15 -22.09
C VAL A 123 -0.28 -1.64 -22.29
N LEU A 124 0.34 -2.34 -21.33
CA LEU A 124 0.30 -3.79 -21.28
C LEU A 124 -0.90 -4.18 -20.43
N VAL A 125 -1.88 -4.87 -21.03
CA VAL A 125 -3.04 -5.40 -20.32
C VAL A 125 -2.81 -6.89 -20.11
N VAL A 126 -2.69 -7.28 -18.84
CA VAL A 126 -2.63 -8.69 -18.44
C VAL A 126 -3.97 -9.00 -17.78
N PHE A 127 -4.67 -10.02 -18.27
CA PHE A 127 -5.93 -10.46 -17.72
C PHE A 127 -5.96 -11.98 -17.62
N ALA A 128 -6.82 -12.46 -16.72
CA ALA A 128 -7.14 -13.86 -16.51
C ALA A 128 -8.67 -13.97 -16.55
N SER A 129 -9.21 -14.92 -17.31
CA SER A 129 -10.65 -15.10 -17.51
C SER A 129 -11.27 -16.19 -16.63
N TRP A 130 -10.54 -16.64 -15.61
CA TRP A 130 -10.96 -17.71 -14.71
C TRP A 130 -11.48 -17.17 -13.38
#